data_AF-A0A8T5EH25-F1
#
_entry.id   AF-A0A8T5EH25-F1
#
_cell.length_a   1.000
_cell.length_b   1.000
_cell.length_c   1.000
_cell.angle_alpha   90.00
_cell.angle_beta   90.00
_cell.angle_gamma   90.00
#
_symmetry.space_group_name_H-M   'P 1'
#
loop_
_entity.id
_entity.type
_entity.pdbx_description
1 polymer ?
#
loop_
_entity_poly.entity_id
_entity_poly.type
_entity_poly.pdbx_seq_one_letter_code
_entity_poly.pdbx_strand_id
1 'polypeptide(L)'
;MTISDPKPNRNLSAHDESFFNLDEFESRIVGSYNEGHAPSSLPADEVHARSIIGPASAKMRDFSYISTEIPEFIPDNCVGCMECVTMCPDTAILGKVVSEETLQGGLSELESSKIEHMDSQWPKVRKYWDNREKKGEDPGRFGIFIDPSKCKGCAECVDVCGSKDALKMVPKEKLGEDEHRQLWDFYLSMGDTDPKFVNDKLALDMMLLEKSLLYVGGAGSCAGCGEATALRMMASVLGYDHGAENVAIVNSTGCSTVYGSTYPYNPWNLPWTNS
;
A
#
# COMPACT_ATOMS: atom_id res chain seq x y z
N MET A 1 18.75 -33.55 -4.94
CA MET A 1 19.66 -33.20 -6.05
C MET A 1 21.04 -33.74 -5.75
N THR A 2 21.54 -34.65 -6.57
CA THR A 2 22.94 -35.07 -6.53
C THR A 2 23.81 -33.94 -7.06
N ILE A 3 24.94 -33.71 -6.40
CA ILE A 3 26.00 -32.75 -6.76
C ILE A 3 26.67 -33.23 -8.04
N SER A 4 25.99 -33.12 -9.18
CA SER A 4 26.47 -33.62 -10.47
C SER A 4 26.20 -32.69 -11.64
N ASP A 5 25.67 -31.50 -11.43
CA ASP A 5 25.54 -30.51 -12.50
C ASP A 5 26.79 -29.60 -12.57
N PRO A 6 27.66 -29.69 -13.61
CA PRO A 6 29.00 -29.14 -13.53
C PRO A 6 29.10 -27.62 -13.75
N LYS A 7 28.00 -26.92 -14.06
CA LYS A 7 27.97 -25.47 -14.19
C LYS A 7 26.59 -24.93 -13.82
N PRO A 8 26.39 -24.28 -12.65
CA PRO A 8 25.18 -23.50 -12.45
C PRO A 8 25.09 -22.48 -13.59
N ASN A 9 23.96 -22.47 -14.29
CA ASN A 9 23.75 -21.64 -15.46
C ASN A 9 23.80 -20.18 -15.01
N ARG A 10 24.98 -19.54 -15.11
CA ARG A 10 25.30 -18.20 -14.56
C ARG A 10 24.44 -17.06 -15.14
N ASN A 11 23.50 -17.37 -16.03
CA ASN A 11 22.68 -16.42 -16.75
C ASN A 11 21.20 -16.43 -16.33
N LEU A 12 20.78 -17.29 -15.39
CA LEU A 12 19.41 -17.25 -14.87
C LEU A 12 19.29 -16.19 -13.77
N SER A 13 18.29 -15.33 -13.93
CA SER A 13 17.95 -14.20 -13.07
C SER A 13 16.51 -14.34 -12.58
N ALA A 14 16.09 -13.48 -11.64
CA ALA A 14 14.71 -13.43 -11.18
C ALA A 14 13.70 -13.01 -12.28
N HIS A 15 14.19 -12.58 -13.46
CA HIS A 15 13.36 -12.29 -14.62
C HIS A 15 13.09 -13.51 -15.51
N ASP A 16 13.80 -14.62 -15.28
CA ASP A 16 13.56 -15.86 -15.99
C ASP A 16 12.46 -16.65 -15.27
N GLU A 17 11.26 -16.75 -15.85
CA GLU A 17 10.11 -17.44 -15.23
C GLU A 17 10.40 -18.90 -14.85
N SER A 18 11.33 -19.54 -15.58
CA SER A 18 11.80 -20.90 -15.27
C SER A 18 12.60 -21.00 -13.97
N PHE A 19 13.10 -19.87 -13.46
CA PHE A 19 13.86 -19.77 -12.21
C PHE A 19 13.01 -19.15 -11.09
N PHE A 20 12.35 -18.03 -11.34
CA PHE A 20 11.49 -17.36 -10.36
C PHE A 20 10.20 -16.88 -11.03
N ASN A 21 9.07 -17.27 -10.45
CA ASN A 21 7.75 -16.79 -10.83
C ASN A 21 7.05 -16.26 -9.57
N LEU A 22 6.55 -15.02 -9.63
CA LEU A 22 5.96 -14.37 -8.45
C LEU A 22 4.68 -15.08 -8.00
N ASP A 23 3.76 -15.41 -8.91
CA ASP A 23 2.50 -16.06 -8.57
C ASP A 23 2.72 -17.45 -7.95
N GLU A 24 3.73 -18.17 -8.43
CA GLU A 24 4.18 -19.45 -7.88
C GLU A 24 4.73 -19.28 -6.46
N PHE A 25 5.61 -18.29 -6.26
CA PHE A 25 6.14 -17.94 -4.94
C PHE A 25 5.01 -17.56 -3.96
N GLU A 26 4.07 -16.72 -4.41
CA GLU A 26 2.97 -16.22 -3.59
C GLU A 26 2.01 -17.35 -3.19
N SER A 27 1.59 -18.18 -4.16
CA SER A 27 0.67 -19.29 -3.90
C SER A 27 1.30 -20.42 -3.08
N ARG A 28 2.53 -20.83 -3.39
CA ARG A 28 3.17 -21.97 -2.72
C ARG A 28 3.89 -21.56 -1.44
N ILE A 29 4.83 -20.63 -1.53
CA ILE A 29 5.71 -20.29 -0.40
C ILE A 29 4.93 -19.43 0.59
N VAL A 30 4.42 -18.26 0.18
CA VAL A 30 3.69 -17.39 1.12
C VAL A 30 2.43 -18.08 1.64
N GLY A 31 1.67 -18.76 0.77
CA GLY A 31 0.55 -19.62 1.18
C GLY A 31 0.91 -20.61 2.28
N SER A 32 1.97 -21.41 2.10
CA SER A 32 2.40 -22.39 3.11
C SER A 32 2.80 -21.77 4.45
N TYR A 33 3.36 -20.55 4.44
CA TYR A 33 3.69 -19.81 5.67
C TYR A 33 2.42 -19.28 6.35
N ASN A 34 1.48 -18.72 5.58
CA ASN A 34 0.19 -18.26 6.08
C ASN A 34 -0.64 -19.42 6.70
N GLU A 35 -0.58 -20.61 6.10
CA GLU A 35 -1.29 -21.81 6.57
C GLU A 35 -0.54 -22.56 7.69
N GLY A 36 0.70 -22.16 8.00
CA GLY A 36 1.47 -22.68 9.13
C GLY A 36 2.10 -24.05 8.92
N HIS A 37 2.14 -24.58 7.69
CA HIS A 37 2.72 -25.90 7.38
C HIS A 37 4.04 -25.83 6.59
N ALA A 38 4.52 -24.64 6.26
CA ALA A 38 5.77 -24.40 5.52
C ALA A 38 6.98 -25.26 5.96
N PRO A 39 7.30 -25.43 7.26
CA PRO A 39 8.45 -26.23 7.69
C PRO A 39 8.38 -27.70 7.28
N SER A 40 7.17 -28.22 7.04
CA SER A 40 6.93 -29.61 6.69
C SER A 40 6.59 -29.83 5.21
N SER A 41 6.11 -28.79 4.51
CA SER A 41 5.60 -28.90 3.14
C SER A 41 6.57 -28.39 2.07
N LEU A 42 7.42 -27.41 2.40
CA LEU A 42 8.24 -26.75 1.39
C LEU A 42 9.56 -27.50 1.15
N PRO A 43 9.84 -27.94 -0.08
CA PRO A 43 11.14 -28.52 -0.40
C PRO A 43 12.24 -27.44 -0.38
N ALA A 44 13.48 -27.87 -0.19
CA ALA A 44 14.65 -27.01 -0.37
C ALA A 44 15.02 -26.90 -1.87
N ASP A 45 14.12 -26.36 -2.68
CA ASP A 45 14.37 -26.05 -4.09
C ASP A 45 15.24 -24.79 -4.26
N GLU A 46 15.57 -24.42 -5.51
CA GLU A 46 16.48 -23.31 -5.79
C GLU A 46 16.01 -21.96 -5.23
N VAL A 47 14.70 -21.70 -5.20
CA VAL A 47 14.14 -20.43 -4.71
C VAL A 47 14.11 -20.41 -3.19
N HIS A 48 13.53 -21.45 -2.58
CA HIS A 48 13.37 -21.53 -1.13
C HIS A 48 14.72 -21.70 -0.41
N ALA A 49 15.60 -22.57 -0.92
CA ALA A 49 16.92 -22.79 -0.32
C ALA A 49 17.83 -21.55 -0.38
N ARG A 50 17.60 -20.64 -1.33
CA ARG A 50 18.31 -19.35 -1.45
C ARG A 50 17.62 -18.21 -0.72
N SER A 51 16.46 -18.47 -0.09
CA SER A 51 15.65 -17.46 0.60
C SER A 51 15.34 -16.25 -0.29
N ILE A 52 15.10 -16.47 -1.59
CA ILE A 52 14.64 -15.42 -2.50
C ILE A 52 13.22 -15.04 -2.07
N ILE A 53 12.95 -13.73 -1.98
CA ILE A 53 11.66 -13.19 -1.58
C ILE A 53 11.08 -12.40 -2.74
N GLY A 54 9.82 -12.67 -3.11
CA GLY A 54 9.12 -11.90 -4.13
C GLY A 54 8.96 -10.43 -3.74
N PRO A 55 9.18 -9.47 -4.67
CA PRO A 55 8.90 -8.06 -4.40
C PRO A 55 7.44 -7.87 -4.01
N ALA A 56 7.17 -6.92 -3.10
CA ALA A 56 5.83 -6.61 -2.62
C ALA A 56 5.01 -7.79 -2.03
N SER A 57 5.62 -8.94 -1.76
CA SER A 57 4.94 -10.12 -1.19
C SER A 57 4.29 -9.86 0.17
N ALA A 58 4.72 -8.83 0.89
CA ALA A 58 4.08 -8.40 2.14
C ALA A 58 2.64 -7.87 1.95
N LYS A 59 2.20 -7.58 0.71
CA LYS A 59 0.80 -7.26 0.41
C LYS A 59 -0.17 -8.36 0.90
N MET A 60 0.28 -9.61 0.94
CA MET A 60 -0.50 -10.77 1.41
C MET A 60 -0.48 -10.97 2.92
N ARG A 61 0.27 -10.15 3.66
CA ARG A 61 0.32 -10.25 5.11
C ARG A 61 -0.86 -9.48 5.71
N ASP A 62 -1.64 -10.16 6.53
CA ASP A 62 -2.77 -9.57 7.24
C ASP A 62 -2.38 -9.19 8.68
N PHE A 63 -2.67 -7.95 9.06
CA PHE A 63 -2.50 -7.38 10.39
C PHE A 63 -3.81 -6.85 10.98
N SER A 64 -4.95 -7.17 10.38
CA SER A 64 -6.27 -6.78 10.88
C SER A 64 -6.51 -7.16 12.34
N TYR A 65 -5.89 -8.23 12.83
CA TYR A 65 -5.98 -8.70 14.22
C TYR A 65 -5.03 -7.97 15.21
N ILE A 66 -4.10 -7.13 14.76
CA ILE A 66 -3.09 -6.52 15.66
C ILE A 66 -3.69 -5.41 16.53
N SER A 67 -4.62 -4.64 16.00
CA SER A 67 -5.26 -3.51 16.69
C SER A 67 -6.76 -3.66 16.66
N THR A 68 -7.42 -3.34 17.78
CA THR A 68 -8.88 -3.24 17.88
C THR A 68 -9.43 -1.92 17.35
N GLU A 69 -8.57 -0.92 17.13
CA GLU A 69 -8.96 0.40 16.62
C GLU A 69 -8.41 0.67 15.21
N ILE A 70 -9.14 1.51 14.47
CA ILE A 70 -8.82 1.95 13.11
C ILE A 70 -9.29 3.42 12.93
N PRO A 71 -8.59 4.25 12.13
CA PRO A 71 -9.07 5.60 11.84
C PRO A 71 -10.32 5.56 10.95
N GLU A 72 -11.38 6.23 11.41
CA GLU A 72 -12.56 6.60 10.63
C GLU A 72 -12.32 7.91 9.90
N PHE A 73 -12.68 7.97 8.62
CA PHE A 73 -12.65 9.18 7.81
C PHE A 73 -13.93 10.01 8.02
N ILE A 74 -13.77 11.32 8.19
CA ILE A 74 -14.85 12.30 8.33
C ILE A 74 -14.77 13.26 7.12
N PRO A 75 -15.48 12.94 6.02
CA PRO A 75 -15.40 13.64 4.74
C PRO A 75 -15.51 15.16 4.82
N ASP A 76 -16.51 15.67 5.56
CA ASP A 76 -16.85 17.10 5.62
C ASP A 76 -15.72 17.98 6.16
N ASN A 77 -14.83 17.39 6.95
CA ASN A 77 -13.72 18.06 7.60
C ASN A 77 -12.44 18.03 6.76
N CYS A 78 -12.41 17.21 5.71
CA CYS A 78 -11.21 16.95 4.94
C CYS A 78 -10.85 18.11 3.99
N VAL A 79 -9.57 18.46 3.95
CA VAL A 79 -9.04 19.52 3.07
C VAL A 79 -8.19 19.00 1.90
N GLY A 80 -8.00 17.67 1.79
CA GLY A 80 -7.17 17.07 0.72
C GLY A 80 -5.67 17.36 0.85
N CYS A 81 -5.14 17.40 2.08
CA CYS A 81 -3.72 17.73 2.35
C CYS A 81 -2.76 16.55 2.23
N MET A 82 -3.24 15.30 2.26
CA MET A 82 -2.45 14.07 2.20
C MET A 82 -1.46 13.83 3.36
N GLU A 83 -1.45 14.66 4.41
CA GLU A 83 -0.55 14.50 5.58
C GLU A 83 -0.76 13.16 6.29
N CYS A 84 -2.02 12.73 6.44
CA CYS A 84 -2.40 11.45 7.04
C CYS A 84 -1.87 10.25 6.24
N VAL A 85 -1.89 10.36 4.90
CA VAL A 85 -1.29 9.36 4.01
C VAL A 85 0.20 9.32 4.27
N THR A 86 0.90 10.45 4.25
CA THR A 86 2.36 10.56 4.44
C THR A 86 2.86 10.02 5.77
N MET A 87 2.16 10.27 6.87
CA MET A 87 2.60 9.82 8.20
C MET A 87 2.43 8.33 8.44
N CYS A 88 1.57 7.65 7.66
CA CYS A 88 1.37 6.22 7.82
C CYS A 88 2.66 5.44 7.52
N PRO A 89 3.16 4.60 8.44
CA PRO A 89 4.36 3.80 8.20
C PRO A 89 4.14 2.60 7.28
N ASP A 90 2.88 2.17 7.11
CA ASP A 90 2.53 0.86 6.53
C ASP A 90 1.69 0.96 5.24
N THR A 91 1.54 2.14 4.63
CA THR A 91 0.67 2.31 3.43
C THR A 91 -0.77 1.84 3.68
N ALA A 92 -1.20 1.89 4.93
CA ALA A 92 -2.51 1.45 5.36
C ALA A 92 -3.60 2.51 5.18
N ILE A 93 -3.25 3.72 4.79
CA ILE A 93 -4.18 4.82 4.50
C ILE A 93 -3.70 5.52 3.24
N LEU A 94 -4.56 5.63 2.25
CA LEU A 94 -4.29 6.18 0.92
C LEU A 94 -5.34 7.20 0.53
N GLY A 95 -4.94 8.12 -0.34
CA GLY A 95 -5.85 9.09 -0.95
C GLY A 95 -6.00 8.82 -2.44
N LYS A 96 -7.14 9.19 -3.01
CA LYS A 96 -7.42 9.08 -4.45
C LYS A 96 -8.19 10.28 -4.93
N VAL A 97 -7.90 10.71 -6.17
CA VAL A 97 -8.71 11.72 -6.87
C VAL A 97 -9.23 11.13 -8.17
N VAL A 98 -10.55 11.19 -8.37
CA VAL A 98 -11.21 10.72 -9.59
C VAL A 98 -12.10 11.81 -10.18
N SER A 99 -12.42 11.70 -11.46
CA SER A 99 -13.45 12.56 -12.04
C SER A 99 -14.84 12.20 -11.50
N GLU A 100 -15.80 13.12 -11.61
CA GLU A 100 -17.21 12.82 -11.31
C GLU A 100 -17.71 11.62 -12.13
N GLU A 101 -17.40 11.60 -13.42
CA GLU A 101 -17.82 10.52 -14.33
C GLU A 101 -17.29 9.16 -13.88
N THR A 102 -15.99 9.09 -13.56
CA THR A 102 -15.37 7.86 -13.05
C THR A 102 -16.07 7.39 -11.78
N LEU A 103 -16.29 8.29 -10.81
CA LEU A 103 -16.96 7.95 -9.55
C LEU A 103 -18.38 7.42 -9.78
N GLN A 104 -19.19 8.13 -10.59
CA GLN A 104 -20.56 7.69 -10.89
C GLN A 104 -20.58 6.35 -11.62
N GLY A 105 -19.59 6.10 -12.50
CA GLY A 105 -19.37 4.79 -13.12
C GLY A 105 -19.17 3.69 -12.09
N GLY A 106 -18.21 3.85 -11.18
CA GLY A 106 -17.96 2.88 -10.11
C GLY A 106 -19.16 2.69 -9.17
N LEU A 107 -19.81 3.77 -8.75
CA LEU A 107 -21.00 3.71 -7.88
C LEU A 107 -22.15 2.94 -8.53
N SER A 108 -22.28 2.98 -9.86
CA SER A 108 -23.34 2.28 -10.58
C SER A 108 -23.21 0.75 -10.53
N GLU A 109 -22.02 0.23 -10.19
CA GLU A 109 -21.76 -1.20 -10.02
C GLU A 109 -22.09 -1.71 -8.61
N LEU A 110 -22.39 -0.81 -7.67
CA LEU A 110 -22.75 -1.15 -6.30
C LEU A 110 -24.24 -1.44 -6.13
N GLU A 111 -24.56 -2.20 -5.09
CA GLU A 111 -25.93 -2.32 -4.61
C GLU A 111 -26.47 -0.95 -4.19
N SER A 112 -27.74 -0.66 -4.52
CA SER A 112 -28.33 0.66 -4.31
C SER A 112 -28.29 1.14 -2.85
N SER A 113 -28.29 0.22 -1.89
CA SER A 113 -28.17 0.51 -0.45
C SER A 113 -26.80 1.07 -0.05
N LYS A 114 -25.75 0.82 -0.84
CA LYS A 114 -24.37 1.23 -0.54
C LYS A 114 -23.94 2.50 -1.26
N ILE A 115 -24.64 2.90 -2.32
CA ILE A 115 -24.27 4.04 -3.17
C ILE A 115 -24.14 5.33 -2.37
N GLU A 116 -25.12 5.67 -1.53
CA GLU A 116 -25.11 6.92 -0.75
C GLU A 116 -23.94 6.96 0.23
N HIS A 117 -23.71 5.85 0.96
CA HIS A 117 -22.59 5.76 1.89
C HIS A 117 -21.25 5.87 1.16
N MET A 118 -21.08 5.15 0.05
CA MET A 118 -19.85 5.18 -0.73
C MET A 118 -19.59 6.56 -1.34
N ASP A 119 -20.58 7.19 -1.98
CA ASP A 119 -20.44 8.54 -2.56
C ASP A 119 -20.05 9.57 -1.50
N SER A 120 -20.60 9.45 -0.29
CA SER A 120 -20.25 10.35 0.83
C SER A 120 -18.77 10.28 1.23
N GLN A 121 -18.05 9.21 0.91
CA GLN A 121 -16.61 9.08 1.16
C GLN A 121 -15.74 9.90 0.19
N TRP A 122 -16.36 10.57 -0.79
CA TRP A 122 -15.67 11.35 -1.81
C TRP A 122 -16.06 12.85 -1.74
N PRO A 123 -15.66 13.59 -0.71
CA PRO A 123 -16.02 15.01 -0.59
C PRO A 123 -15.44 15.86 -1.73
N LYS A 124 -16.16 16.95 -2.03
CA LYS A 124 -15.69 18.04 -2.90
C LYS A 124 -14.72 18.94 -2.15
N VAL A 125 -13.49 18.49 -1.96
CA VAL A 125 -12.48 19.29 -1.26
C VAL A 125 -12.01 20.45 -2.14
N ARG A 126 -11.84 21.63 -1.53
CA ARG A 126 -11.46 22.88 -2.22
C ARG A 126 -10.28 22.74 -3.18
N LYS A 127 -9.28 21.92 -2.82
CA LYS A 127 -8.06 21.70 -3.60
C LYS A 127 -8.34 21.11 -4.98
N TYR A 128 -9.18 20.08 -5.06
CA TYR A 128 -9.46 19.33 -6.28
C TYR A 128 -10.77 19.74 -6.96
N TRP A 129 -11.65 20.43 -6.24
CA TRP A 129 -12.92 20.94 -6.76
C TRP A 129 -12.86 22.45 -7.07
N ASP A 130 -13.15 23.31 -6.09
CA ASP A 130 -13.35 24.75 -6.29
C ASP A 130 -12.16 25.45 -6.97
N ASN A 131 -10.93 25.09 -6.57
CA ASN A 131 -9.73 25.72 -7.12
C ASN A 131 -9.53 25.36 -8.61
N ARG A 132 -10.02 24.20 -9.06
CA ARG A 132 -9.94 23.77 -10.47
C ARG A 132 -11.02 24.43 -11.29
N GLU A 133 -12.26 24.48 -10.80
CA GLU A 133 -13.35 25.20 -11.45
C GLU A 133 -12.98 26.68 -11.69
N LYS A 134 -12.37 27.33 -10.70
CA LYS A 134 -11.88 28.72 -10.82
C LYS A 134 -10.80 28.91 -11.88
N LYS A 135 -10.05 27.85 -12.21
CA LYS A 135 -9.03 27.84 -13.27
C LYS A 135 -9.57 27.39 -14.62
N GLY A 136 -10.84 26.99 -14.71
CA GLY A 136 -11.41 26.38 -15.91
C GLY A 136 -10.88 24.97 -16.19
N GLU A 137 -10.42 24.27 -15.16
CA GLU A 137 -9.96 22.87 -15.23
C GLU A 137 -11.06 21.92 -14.70
N ASP A 138 -11.04 20.65 -15.13
CA ASP A 138 -12.01 19.66 -14.66
C ASP A 138 -11.89 19.42 -13.15
N PRO A 139 -12.98 19.52 -12.38
CA PRO A 139 -12.94 19.21 -10.96
C PRO A 139 -12.81 17.71 -10.69
N GLY A 140 -12.30 17.37 -9.49
CA GLY A 140 -12.08 16.01 -9.03
C GLY A 140 -12.67 15.75 -7.65
N ARG A 141 -13.20 14.55 -7.46
CA ARG A 141 -13.68 13.97 -6.20
C ARG A 141 -12.50 13.35 -5.47
N PHE A 142 -12.31 13.69 -4.20
CA PHE A 142 -11.20 13.21 -3.39
C PHE A 142 -11.70 12.35 -2.25
N GLY A 143 -11.05 11.22 -1.97
CA GLY A 143 -11.35 10.38 -0.81
C GLY A 143 -10.10 9.91 -0.09
N ILE A 144 -10.28 9.45 1.15
CA ILE A 144 -9.28 8.80 1.99
C ILE A 144 -9.79 7.40 2.36
N PHE A 145 -8.96 6.39 2.14
CA PHE A 145 -9.33 4.99 2.30
C PHE A 145 -8.29 4.26 3.13
N ILE A 146 -8.75 3.36 3.99
CA ILE A 146 -7.91 2.68 4.98
C ILE A 146 -7.96 1.19 4.70
N ASP A 147 -6.79 0.58 4.48
CA ASP A 147 -6.64 -0.87 4.36
C ASP A 147 -6.68 -1.49 5.77
N PRO A 148 -7.77 -2.19 6.13
CA PRO A 148 -7.88 -2.80 7.45
C PRO A 148 -6.85 -3.91 7.67
N SER A 149 -6.33 -4.52 6.61
CA SER A 149 -5.33 -5.60 6.69
C SER A 149 -3.92 -5.08 6.94
N LYS A 150 -3.68 -3.77 6.78
CA LYS A 150 -2.35 -3.15 6.98
C LYS A 150 -2.34 -2.21 8.18
N CYS A 151 -3.49 -1.68 8.58
CA CYS A 151 -3.58 -0.72 9.68
C CYS A 151 -3.31 -1.37 11.04
N LYS A 152 -2.24 -0.91 11.69
CA LYS A 152 -1.83 -1.34 13.05
C LYS A 152 -2.35 -0.44 14.18
N GLY A 153 -3.23 0.52 13.88
CA GLY A 153 -3.86 1.38 14.90
C GLY A 153 -2.94 2.36 15.62
N CYS A 154 -1.83 2.79 15.01
CA CYS A 154 -0.86 3.69 15.64
C CYS A 154 -1.32 5.15 15.85
N ALA A 155 -2.43 5.55 15.23
CA ALA A 155 -3.02 6.90 15.30
C ALA A 155 -2.15 8.07 14.75
N GLU A 156 -0.96 7.85 14.18
CA GLU A 156 -0.14 8.91 13.56
C GLU A 156 -0.89 9.75 12.51
N CYS A 157 -1.75 9.09 11.72
CA CYS A 157 -2.59 9.75 10.73
C CYS A 157 -3.67 10.67 11.35
N VAL A 158 -4.15 10.33 12.55
CA VAL A 158 -5.12 11.14 13.31
C VAL A 158 -4.40 12.31 13.97
N ASP A 159 -3.24 12.07 14.58
CA ASP A 159 -2.44 13.12 15.24
C ASP A 159 -2.05 14.23 14.24
N VAL A 160 -1.53 13.85 13.07
CA VAL A 160 -1.17 14.83 12.02
C VAL A 160 -2.39 15.50 11.38
N CYS A 161 -3.56 14.85 11.38
CA CYS A 161 -4.79 15.48 10.94
C CYS A 161 -5.07 16.72 11.80
N GLY A 162 -4.82 16.59 13.11
CA GLY A 162 -4.84 17.67 14.09
C GLY A 162 -6.20 18.35 14.13
N SER A 163 -6.20 19.68 14.20
CA SER A 163 -7.43 20.49 14.33
C SER A 163 -8.36 20.46 13.13
N LYS A 164 -8.03 19.70 12.08
CA LYS A 164 -8.95 19.46 10.96
C LYS A 164 -10.05 18.49 11.38
N ASP A 165 -9.78 17.57 12.32
CA ASP A 165 -10.71 16.56 12.80
C ASP A 165 -11.35 15.73 11.67
N ALA A 166 -10.61 15.49 10.58
CA ALA A 166 -11.06 14.69 9.43
C ALA A 166 -10.78 13.18 9.61
N LEU A 167 -10.09 12.81 10.69
CA LEU A 167 -9.82 11.42 11.06
C LEU A 167 -10.00 11.25 12.57
N LYS A 168 -10.55 10.11 12.99
CA LYS A 168 -10.70 9.77 14.41
C LYS A 168 -10.50 8.28 14.62
N MET A 169 -9.74 7.87 15.64
CA MET A 169 -9.66 6.47 16.02
C MET A 169 -11.01 5.99 16.55
N VAL A 170 -11.49 4.87 16.01
CA VAL A 170 -12.71 4.20 16.46
C VAL A 170 -12.46 2.70 16.61
N PRO A 171 -13.24 1.98 17.44
CA PRO A 171 -13.25 0.53 17.43
C PRO A 171 -13.61 -0.01 16.05
N LYS A 172 -12.91 -1.03 15.56
CA LYS A 172 -13.18 -1.68 14.27
C LYS A 172 -14.59 -2.24 14.17
N GLU A 173 -15.15 -2.66 15.31
CA GLU A 173 -16.51 -3.19 15.42
C GLU A 173 -17.59 -2.15 15.11
N LYS A 174 -17.25 -0.85 15.11
CA LYS A 174 -18.20 0.24 14.81
C LYS A 174 -18.78 0.12 13.40
N LEU A 175 -17.93 -0.12 12.40
CA LEU A 175 -18.33 -0.34 11.01
C LEU A 175 -18.33 -1.84 10.64
N GLY A 176 -17.50 -2.63 11.31
CA GLY A 176 -17.29 -4.04 10.98
C GLY A 176 -16.21 -4.21 9.91
N GLU A 177 -15.51 -5.35 9.95
CA GLU A 177 -14.40 -5.61 9.02
C GLU A 177 -14.85 -5.65 7.56
N ASP A 178 -16.02 -6.20 7.28
CA ASP A 178 -16.54 -6.33 5.92
C ASP A 178 -16.78 -4.96 5.27
N GLU A 179 -17.26 -3.98 6.04
CA GLU A 179 -17.47 -2.62 5.52
C GLU A 179 -16.13 -1.95 5.22
N HIS A 180 -15.13 -2.09 6.10
CA HIS A 180 -13.79 -1.58 5.84
C HIS A 180 -13.16 -2.21 4.60
N ARG A 181 -13.32 -3.52 4.40
CA ARG A 181 -12.84 -4.22 3.20
C ARG A 181 -13.57 -3.71 1.96
N GLN A 182 -14.89 -3.51 2.00
CA GLN A 182 -15.66 -2.98 0.87
C GLN A 182 -15.23 -1.56 0.48
N LEU A 183 -14.98 -0.67 1.44
CA LEU A 183 -14.45 0.66 1.19
C LEU A 183 -13.08 0.59 0.49
N TRP A 184 -12.22 -0.32 0.95
CA TRP A 184 -10.90 -0.54 0.37
C TRP A 184 -10.97 -1.14 -1.05
N ASP A 185 -11.82 -2.14 -1.25
CA ASP A 185 -12.02 -2.78 -2.55
C ASP A 185 -12.58 -1.79 -3.58
N PHE A 186 -13.49 -0.91 -3.17
CA PHE A 186 -13.97 0.18 -4.01
C PHE A 186 -12.85 1.15 -4.36
N TYR A 187 -12.01 1.55 -3.40
CA TYR A 187 -10.83 2.35 -3.69
C TYR A 187 -9.93 1.72 -4.76
N LEU A 188 -9.72 0.40 -4.70
CA LEU A 188 -8.92 -0.33 -5.70
C LEU A 188 -9.62 -0.34 -7.08
N SER A 189 -10.93 -0.55 -7.12
CA SER A 189 -11.69 -0.62 -8.39
C SER A 189 -11.72 0.69 -9.16
N MET A 190 -11.51 1.83 -8.49
CA MET A 190 -11.49 3.15 -9.12
C MET A 190 -10.30 3.42 -10.05
N GLY A 191 -9.27 2.56 -10.04
CA GLY A 191 -8.05 2.74 -10.84
C GLY A 191 -7.18 3.92 -10.37
N ASP A 192 -6.08 4.20 -11.08
CA ASP A 192 -5.12 5.21 -10.65
C ASP A 192 -5.67 6.65 -10.76
N THR A 193 -5.16 7.56 -9.92
CA THR A 193 -5.49 8.99 -10.01
C THR A 193 -4.98 9.55 -11.34
N ASP A 194 -5.81 10.32 -12.06
CA ASP A 194 -5.36 11.01 -13.27
C ASP A 194 -4.23 12.00 -12.92
N PRO A 195 -3.05 11.92 -13.57
CA PRO A 195 -1.91 12.81 -13.31
C PRO A 195 -2.25 14.30 -13.37
N LYS A 196 -3.33 14.71 -14.06
CA LYS A 196 -3.79 16.11 -14.09
C LYS A 196 -4.20 16.65 -12.71
N PHE A 197 -4.44 15.80 -11.72
CA PHE A 197 -4.75 16.18 -10.34
C PHE A 197 -3.51 16.26 -9.44
N VAL A 198 -2.33 15.87 -9.95
CA VAL A 198 -1.10 15.75 -9.16
C VAL A 198 -0.24 16.98 -9.35
N ASN A 199 0.16 17.60 -8.24
CA ASN A 199 1.21 18.63 -8.25
C ASN A 199 2.57 17.96 -8.05
N ASP A 200 3.33 17.83 -9.13
CA ASP A 200 4.66 17.20 -9.16
C ASP A 200 5.72 17.89 -8.29
N LYS A 201 5.45 19.09 -7.77
CA LYS A 201 6.33 19.80 -6.83
C LYS A 201 6.05 19.46 -5.37
N LEU A 202 4.98 18.71 -5.08
CA LEU A 202 4.60 18.33 -3.73
C LEU A 202 4.74 16.81 -3.58
N ALA A 203 5.71 16.37 -2.79
CA ALA A 203 5.93 14.95 -2.50
C ALA A 203 4.68 14.24 -1.95
N LEU A 204 3.83 14.98 -1.23
CA LEU A 204 2.56 14.47 -0.70
C LEU A 204 1.57 14.10 -1.82
N ASP A 205 1.55 14.86 -2.91
CA ASP A 205 0.64 14.65 -4.05
C ASP A 205 1.14 13.52 -4.96
N MET A 206 2.45 13.28 -5.01
CA MET A 206 3.02 12.15 -5.75
C MET A 206 2.41 10.82 -5.30
N MET A 207 2.08 10.68 -4.01
CA MET A 207 1.48 9.47 -3.44
C MET A 207 0.01 9.25 -3.83
N LEU A 208 -0.60 10.14 -4.62
CA LEU A 208 -1.88 9.85 -5.27
C LEU A 208 -1.75 8.88 -6.43
N LEU A 209 -0.52 8.69 -6.95
CA LEU A 209 -0.24 7.80 -8.07
C LEU A 209 0.27 6.46 -7.57
N GLU A 210 -0.30 5.39 -8.10
CA GLU A 210 0.09 4.01 -7.76
C GLU A 210 1.58 3.74 -8.05
N LYS A 211 2.14 4.36 -9.10
CA LYS A 211 3.57 4.25 -9.44
C LYS A 211 4.51 4.73 -8.33
N SER A 212 4.03 5.57 -7.42
CA SER A 212 4.79 6.09 -6.28
C SER A 212 4.62 5.24 -5.02
N LEU A 213 3.73 4.24 -5.02
CA LEU A 213 3.48 3.36 -3.88
C LEU A 213 4.45 2.17 -3.89
N LEU A 214 5.74 2.45 -3.76
CA LEU A 214 6.81 1.45 -3.82
C LEU A 214 7.06 0.70 -2.50
N TYR A 215 6.21 0.94 -1.51
CA TYR A 215 6.14 0.21 -0.26
C TYR A 215 4.68 -0.20 -0.01
N VAL A 216 4.38 -1.49 -0.10
CA VAL A 216 2.99 -1.99 -0.10
C VAL A 216 2.42 -2.23 1.30
N GLY A 217 3.17 -1.88 2.35
CA GLY A 217 2.81 -2.22 3.72
C GLY A 217 3.12 -3.68 4.06
N GLY A 218 2.52 -4.16 5.16
CA GLY A 218 2.71 -5.55 5.60
C GLY A 218 4.09 -5.81 6.21
N ALA A 219 4.87 -4.76 6.46
CA ALA A 219 6.16 -4.85 7.09
C ALA A 219 6.04 -5.21 8.58
N GLY A 220 7.03 -5.92 9.11
CA GLY A 220 7.08 -6.30 10.53
C GLY A 220 7.41 -5.15 11.49
N SER A 221 7.24 -3.89 11.08
CA SER A 221 7.63 -2.71 11.85
C SER A 221 6.64 -2.48 13.02
N CYS A 222 7.10 -1.81 14.08
CA CYS A 222 6.24 -1.43 15.19
C CYS A 222 5.13 -0.46 14.71
N ALA A 223 4.00 -0.44 15.43
CA ALA A 223 2.97 0.57 15.22
C ALA A 223 3.58 1.98 15.42
N GLY A 224 3.44 2.87 14.42
CA GLY A 224 3.99 4.23 14.46
C GLY A 224 5.50 4.32 14.16
N CYS A 225 6.07 3.33 13.47
CA CYS A 225 7.50 3.30 13.19
C CYS A 225 7.95 4.45 12.26
N GLY A 226 8.61 5.47 12.82
CA GLY A 226 9.14 6.60 12.06
C GLY A 226 10.20 6.25 11.00
N GLU A 227 10.98 5.16 11.21
CA GLU A 227 11.94 4.66 10.21
C GLU A 227 11.21 4.20 8.94
N ALA A 228 10.13 3.44 9.09
CA ALA A 228 9.31 2.97 7.97
C ALA A 228 8.65 4.13 7.23
N THR A 229 8.10 5.11 7.96
CA THR A 229 7.53 6.34 7.36
C THR A 229 8.57 7.06 6.49
N ALA A 230 9.77 7.28 7.00
CA ALA A 230 10.83 7.98 6.28
C ALA A 230 11.30 7.21 5.04
N LEU A 231 11.58 5.91 5.16
CA LEU A 231 12.05 5.10 4.04
C LEU A 231 10.97 4.93 2.96
N ARG A 232 9.70 4.79 3.35
CA ARG A 232 8.59 4.77 2.40
C ARG A 232 8.52 6.07 1.60
N MET A 233 8.54 7.22 2.26
CA MET A 233 8.49 8.51 1.57
C MET A 233 9.68 8.71 0.63
N MET A 234 10.88 8.28 1.06
CA MET A 234 12.06 8.28 0.20
C MET A 234 11.85 7.42 -1.05
N ALA A 235 11.35 6.19 -0.89
CA ALA A 235 11.06 5.31 -2.02
C ALA A 235 10.00 5.90 -2.96
N SER A 236 8.95 6.52 -2.42
CA SER A 236 7.90 7.18 -3.21
C SER A 236 8.41 8.32 -4.08
N VAL A 237 9.24 9.21 -3.51
CA VAL A 237 9.82 10.33 -4.25
C VAL A 237 10.82 9.85 -5.28
N LEU A 238 11.75 8.95 -4.91
CA LEU A 238 12.74 8.41 -5.85
C LEU A 238 12.07 7.64 -6.98
N GLY A 239 11.04 6.85 -6.68
CA GLY A 239 10.25 6.13 -7.67
C GLY A 239 9.51 7.05 -8.62
N TYR A 240 8.94 8.14 -8.11
CA TYR A 240 8.28 9.14 -8.92
C TYR A 240 9.25 9.84 -9.89
N ASP A 241 10.39 10.31 -9.38
CA ASP A 241 11.34 11.14 -10.12
C ASP A 241 12.22 10.33 -11.09
N HIS A 242 12.57 9.09 -10.72
CA HIS A 242 13.54 8.29 -11.47
C HIS A 242 12.96 7.03 -12.10
N GLY A 243 11.72 6.64 -11.78
CA GLY A 243 11.15 5.36 -12.18
C GLY A 243 11.62 4.23 -11.26
N ALA A 244 10.70 3.34 -10.88
CA ALA A 244 10.97 2.23 -9.95
C ALA A 244 12.08 1.29 -10.46
N GLU A 245 12.18 1.13 -11.77
CA GLU A 245 13.21 0.31 -12.43
C GLU A 245 14.63 0.85 -12.28
N ASN A 246 14.79 2.13 -11.92
CA ASN A 246 16.08 2.79 -11.74
C ASN A 246 16.46 3.02 -10.26
N VAL A 247 15.66 2.50 -9.32
CA VAL A 247 15.88 2.66 -7.88
C VAL A 247 16.14 1.28 -7.26
N ALA A 248 17.13 1.20 -6.37
CA ALA A 248 17.42 0.00 -5.60
C ALA A 248 17.84 0.36 -4.17
N ILE A 249 17.58 -0.54 -3.22
CA ILE A 249 17.94 -0.36 -1.81
C ILE A 249 18.97 -1.41 -1.42
N VAL A 250 20.12 -0.95 -0.91
CA VAL A 250 21.13 -1.78 -0.24
C VAL A 250 21.12 -1.41 1.23
N ASN A 251 20.59 -2.29 2.07
CA ASN A 251 20.27 -1.98 3.45
C ASN A 251 21.28 -2.63 4.41
N SER A 252 21.84 -1.86 5.34
CA SER A 252 22.66 -2.43 6.43
C SER A 252 21.80 -3.13 7.46
N THR A 253 22.36 -4.11 8.16
CA THR A 253 21.66 -4.84 9.21
C THR A 253 21.17 -3.91 10.32
N GLY A 254 19.87 -3.98 10.62
CA GLY A 254 19.22 -3.12 11.61
C GLY A 254 17.73 -3.38 11.67
N CYS A 255 16.96 -2.46 12.27
CA CYS A 255 15.50 -2.60 12.33
C CYS A 255 14.88 -2.70 10.93
N SER A 256 15.34 -1.90 9.97
CA SER A 256 14.87 -1.94 8.58
C SER A 256 15.10 -3.24 7.83
N THR A 257 16.11 -4.04 8.17
CA THR A 257 16.20 -5.40 7.61
C THR A 257 15.24 -6.35 8.31
N VAL A 258 15.06 -6.22 9.62
CA VAL A 258 14.11 -7.06 10.37
C VAL A 258 12.70 -6.88 9.84
N TYR A 259 12.18 -5.65 9.82
CA TYR A 259 10.80 -5.43 9.36
C TYR A 259 10.65 -5.46 7.84
N GLY A 260 11.72 -5.15 7.09
CA GLY A 260 11.72 -5.02 5.64
C GLY A 260 12.03 -6.32 4.88
N SER A 261 12.45 -7.38 5.56
CA SER A 261 12.73 -8.68 4.92
C SER A 261 12.46 -9.87 5.84
N THR A 262 11.38 -9.84 6.62
CA THR A 262 10.93 -11.03 7.38
C THR A 262 10.39 -12.05 6.39
N TYR A 263 11.15 -13.10 6.09
CA TYR A 263 10.74 -14.15 5.14
C TYR A 263 9.35 -14.74 5.50
N PRO A 264 8.45 -14.95 4.53
CA PRO A 264 8.57 -14.72 3.09
C PRO A 264 8.01 -13.36 2.63
N TYR A 265 7.94 -12.35 3.51
CA TYR A 265 7.31 -11.07 3.23
C TYR A 265 8.34 -9.96 2.97
N ASN A 266 8.18 -9.27 1.83
CA ASN A 266 8.92 -8.07 1.47
C ASN A 266 7.93 -6.93 1.15
N PRO A 267 7.98 -5.78 1.86
CA PRO A 267 7.12 -4.63 1.58
C PRO A 267 7.60 -3.80 0.38
N TRP A 268 8.85 -3.96 -0.07
CA TRP A 268 9.43 -3.15 -1.14
C TRP A 268 8.97 -3.68 -2.50
N ASN A 269 8.40 -2.79 -3.32
CA ASN A 269 8.18 -3.03 -4.75
C ASN A 269 9.37 -2.49 -5.58
N LEU A 270 10.58 -2.77 -5.09
CA LEU A 270 11.85 -2.33 -5.64
C LEU A 270 12.90 -3.42 -5.39
N PRO A 271 13.97 -3.51 -6.21
CA PRO A 271 15.15 -4.29 -5.87
C PRO A 271 15.68 -3.91 -4.48
N TRP A 272 15.72 -4.88 -3.57
CA TRP A 272 16.18 -4.70 -2.19
C TRP A 272 17.16 -5.82 -1.83
N THR A 273 18.26 -5.47 -1.17
CA THR A 273 19.25 -6.42 -0.67
C THR A 273 19.81 -5.97 0.67
N ASN A 274 20.33 -6.91 1.44
CA ASN A 274 21.08 -6.67 2.67
C ASN A 274 22.46 -7.32 2.55
N SER A 275 23.51 -6.57 2.91
CA SER A 275 24.91 -7.04 2.94
C SER A 275 25.69 -6.36 4.05
#